data_AF-A0A970GAE3-F1
#
_entry.id   AF-A0A970GAE3-F1
#
_cell.length_a   1.000
_cell.length_b   1.000
_cell.length_c   1.000
_cell.angle_alpha   90.00
_cell.angle_beta   90.00
_cell.angle_gamma   90.00
#
_symmetry.space_group_name_H-M   'P 1'
#
loop_
_entity.id
_entity.type
_entity.pdbx_description
1 polymer ?
#
loop_
_entity_poly.entity_id
_entity_poly.type
_entity_poly.pdbx_seq_one_letter_code
_entity_poly.pdbx_strand_id
1 'polypeptide(L)'
;MKPIMVIGHKNPDVDSVAAAISYKVYKQSTDQGLFVAASAGELNEETRYILDYFDYDPPEIVWNVRNTVEDLLEDSHPIAVTTDMSLAELGNLMRSHELKTVPVLDRQGRLLGLITIGDLA
;
A
#
# COMPACT_ATOMS: atom_id res chain seq x y z
N MET A 1 7.48 10.37 -2.14
CA MET A 1 8.01 9.78 -0.89
C MET A 1 6.80 9.35 -0.08
N LYS A 2 6.69 8.08 0.32
CA LYS A 2 5.56 7.62 1.15
C LYS A 2 5.68 8.25 2.56
N PRO A 3 4.59 8.75 3.16
CA PRO A 3 4.63 9.32 4.51
C PRO A 3 4.95 8.25 5.56
N ILE A 4 5.63 8.65 6.63
CA ILE A 4 5.84 7.82 7.81
C ILE A 4 4.73 8.13 8.80
N MET A 5 3.87 7.14 9.06
CA MET A 5 2.79 7.28 10.03
C MET A 5 3.32 7.04 11.45
N VAL A 6 3.02 7.96 12.35
CA VAL A 6 3.33 7.87 13.78
C VAL A 6 2.03 7.53 14.51
N ILE A 7 1.96 6.33 15.09
CA ILE A 7 0.71 5.77 15.63
C ILE A 7 0.92 5.30 17.07
N GLY A 8 -0.05 5.61 17.93
CA GLY A 8 -0.17 5.05 19.27
C GLY A 8 -0.73 3.62 19.29
N HIS A 9 -1.25 3.17 20.44
CA HIS A 9 -1.86 1.85 20.57
C HIS A 9 -3.30 1.80 20.04
N LYS A 10 -3.83 0.58 19.89
CA LYS A 10 -5.24 0.33 19.55
C LYS A 10 -6.17 0.87 20.63
N ASN A 11 -7.39 1.26 20.25
CA ASN A 11 -8.35 1.96 21.13
C ASN A 11 -7.69 3.22 21.71
N PRO A 12 -7.44 4.23 20.87
CA PRO A 12 -6.61 5.38 21.23
C PRO A 12 -7.24 6.15 22.39
N ASP A 13 -6.43 6.37 23.43
CA ASP A 13 -6.72 7.32 24.50
C ASP A 13 -5.92 8.62 24.31
N VAL A 14 -6.12 9.56 25.23
CA VAL A 14 -5.47 10.89 25.19
C VAL A 14 -3.95 10.78 25.15
N ASP A 15 -3.36 9.87 25.93
CA ASP A 15 -1.90 9.69 25.97
C ASP A 15 -1.39 9.18 24.62
N SER A 16 -2.01 8.14 24.07
CA SER A 16 -1.62 7.57 22.77
C SER A 16 -1.66 8.59 21.63
N VAL A 17 -2.65 9.50 21.65
CA VAL A 17 -2.85 10.54 20.63
C VAL A 17 -1.87 11.69 20.84
N ALA A 18 -1.72 12.17 22.07
CA ALA A 18 -0.75 13.21 22.41
C ALA A 18 0.69 12.76 22.10
N ALA A 19 1.04 11.51 22.40
CA ALA A 19 2.32 10.91 22.06
C ALA A 19 2.54 10.85 20.55
N ALA A 20 1.53 10.46 19.76
CA ALA A 20 1.64 10.43 18.30
C ALA A 20 1.86 11.83 17.70
N ILE A 21 1.12 12.84 18.17
CA ILE A 21 1.24 14.23 17.73
C ILE A 21 2.62 14.81 18.11
N SER A 22 3.02 14.66 19.37
CA SER A 22 4.30 15.18 19.85
C SER A 22 5.48 14.50 19.16
N TYR A 23 5.42 13.18 18.94
CA TYR A 23 6.48 12.45 18.26
C TYR A 23 6.55 12.78 16.75
N LYS A 24 5.41 13.02 16.09
CA LYS A 24 5.37 13.61 14.73
C LYS A 24 6.13 14.93 14.69
N VAL A 25 5.84 15.86 15.60
CA VAL A 25 6.50 17.18 15.66
C VAL A 25 8.00 17.03 15.90
N TYR A 26 8.39 16.18 16.86
CA TYR A 26 9.79 15.88 17.13
C TYR A 26 10.51 15.37 15.87
N LYS A 27 9.96 14.33 15.23
CA LYS A 27 10.56 13.74 14.02
C LYS A 27 10.64 14.68 12.83
N GLN A 28 9.61 15.52 12.64
CA GLN A 28 9.61 16.55 11.61
C GLN A 28 10.73 17.59 11.81
N SER A 29 11.17 17.79 13.06
CA SER A 29 12.25 18.73 13.41
C SER A 29 13.65 18.12 13.37
N THR A 30 13.79 16.79 13.52
CA THR A 30 15.10 16.12 13.61
C THR A 30 15.50 15.33 12.36
N ASP A 31 14.51 14.82 11.61
CA ASP A 31 14.73 13.85 10.55
C ASP A 31 14.21 14.39 9.19
N GLN A 32 14.73 13.85 8.09
CA GLN A 32 14.19 14.12 6.75
C GLN A 32 13.03 13.16 6.45
N GLY A 33 11.85 13.71 6.15
CA GLY A 33 10.69 12.91 5.79
C GLY A 33 9.38 13.67 5.97
N LEU A 34 8.28 13.04 5.53
CA LEU A 34 6.92 13.49 5.82
C LEU A 34 6.36 12.62 6.95
N PHE A 35 6.19 13.21 8.14
CA PHE A 35 5.64 12.52 9.30
C PHE A 35 4.19 12.94 9.53
N VAL A 36 3.32 11.95 9.74
CA VAL A 36 1.88 12.15 9.95
C VAL A 36 1.48 11.48 11.25
N ALA A 37 0.86 12.23 12.16
CA ALA A 37 0.29 11.64 13.37
C ALA A 37 -1.00 10.90 13.01
N ALA A 38 -1.16 9.70 13.55
CA ALA A 38 -2.29 8.83 13.27
C ALA A 38 -2.80 8.12 14.54
N SER A 39 -4.07 7.76 14.55
CA SER A 39 -4.73 7.01 15.61
C SER A 39 -5.17 5.63 15.13
N ALA A 40 -4.92 4.59 15.93
CA ALA A 40 -5.32 3.21 15.61
C ALA A 40 -6.78 2.93 15.99
N GLY A 41 -7.69 3.79 15.52
CA GLY A 41 -9.12 3.76 15.82
C GLY A 41 -9.72 5.16 15.92
N GLU A 42 -11.04 5.19 16.12
CA GLU A 42 -11.77 6.44 16.35
C GLU A 42 -11.38 7.07 17.69
N LEU A 43 -11.34 8.40 17.70
CA LEU A 43 -11.10 9.19 18.90
C LEU A 43 -12.37 9.23 19.76
N ASN A 44 -12.20 9.00 21.07
CA ASN A 44 -13.27 9.19 22.04
C ASN A 44 -13.60 10.68 22.23
N GLU A 45 -14.74 10.98 22.86
CA GLU A 45 -15.23 12.36 23.05
C GLU A 45 -14.26 13.24 23.86
N GLU A 46 -13.63 12.66 24.89
CA GLU A 46 -12.64 13.35 25.73
C GLU A 46 -11.44 13.82 24.90
N THR A 47 -10.90 12.94 24.05
CA THR A 47 -9.74 13.25 23.21
C THR A 47 -10.10 14.30 22.17
N ARG A 48 -11.28 14.20 21.54
CA ARG A 48 -11.76 15.22 20.60
C ARG A 48 -11.92 16.57 21.29
N TYR A 49 -12.53 16.60 22.46
CA TYR A 49 -12.69 17.83 23.24
C TYR A 49 -11.35 18.48 23.56
N ILE A 50 -10.35 17.71 23.97
CA ILE A 50 -9.01 18.22 24.27
C ILE A 50 -8.35 18.79 23.02
N LEU A 51 -8.44 18.09 21.88
CA LEU A 51 -7.88 18.58 20.61
C LEU A 51 -8.55 19.89 20.18
N ASP A 52 -9.88 19.96 20.24
CA ASP A 52 -10.65 21.17 19.93
C ASP A 52 -10.31 22.33 20.87
N TYR A 53 -10.18 22.05 22.18
CA TYR A 53 -9.84 23.05 23.19
C TYR A 53 -8.46 23.69 22.95
N PHE A 54 -7.49 22.90 22.48
CA PHE A 54 -6.14 23.37 22.18
C PHE A 54 -5.92 23.76 20.70
N ASP A 55 -6.96 23.72 19.87
CA ASP A 55 -6.89 24.01 18.42
C ASP A 55 -5.87 23.12 17.68
N TYR A 56 -5.86 21.82 17.99
CA TYR A 56 -5.04 20.82 17.31
C TYR A 56 -5.85 20.03 16.28
N ASP A 57 -5.27 19.87 15.09
CA ASP A 57 -5.82 18.98 14.08
C ASP A 57 -5.86 17.53 14.61
N PRO A 58 -6.99 16.81 14.42
CA PRO A 58 -7.07 15.42 14.80
C PRO A 58 -6.11 14.56 13.96
N PRO A 59 -5.50 13.52 14.54
CA PRO A 59 -4.66 12.58 13.79
C PRO A 59 -5.47 11.78 12.75
N GLU A 60 -4.78 11.32 11.71
CA GLU A 60 -5.36 10.45 10.67
C GLU A 60 -5.79 9.11 11.27
N ILE A 61 -7.01 8.64 10.95
CA ILE A 61 -7.49 7.35 11.47
C ILE A 61 -6.93 6.20 10.64
N VAL A 62 -6.17 5.32 11.28
CA VAL A 62 -5.63 4.10 10.67
C VAL A 62 -6.40 2.89 11.19
N TRP A 63 -7.25 2.33 10.33
CA TRP A 63 -8.08 1.17 10.69
C TRP A 63 -7.28 -0.12 10.83
N ASN A 64 -6.28 -0.32 9.98
CA ASN A 64 -5.40 -1.48 10.03
C ASN A 64 -4.09 -1.20 9.31
N VAL A 65 -3.07 -1.98 9.66
CA VAL A 65 -1.73 -1.98 9.05
C VAL A 65 -1.43 -3.34 8.42
N ARG A 66 -2.47 -4.05 7.96
CA ARG A 66 -2.27 -5.34 7.31
C ARG A 66 -1.68 -5.10 5.93
N ASN A 67 -0.79 -6.00 5.50
CA ASN A 67 -0.26 -5.99 4.15
C ASN A 67 -1.41 -6.08 3.15
N THR A 68 -1.41 -5.19 2.18
CA THR A 68 -2.27 -5.23 1.00
C THR A 68 -1.59 -6.04 -0.11
N VAL A 69 -2.34 -6.42 -1.14
CA VAL A 69 -1.73 -7.02 -2.34
C VAL A 69 -0.74 -6.04 -2.97
N GLU A 70 -1.05 -4.74 -2.97
CA GLU A 70 -0.18 -3.68 -3.50
C GLU A 70 1.19 -3.65 -2.80
N ASP A 71 1.25 -3.90 -1.49
CA ASP A 71 2.51 -3.95 -0.75
C ASP A 71 3.42 -5.13 -1.16
N LEU A 72 2.87 -6.12 -1.87
CA LEU A 72 3.58 -7.28 -2.40
C LEU A 72 3.93 -7.13 -3.89
N LEU A 73 3.39 -6.12 -4.57
CA LEU A 73 3.67 -5.90 -5.98
C LEU A 73 5.04 -5.22 -6.14
N GLU A 74 5.79 -5.67 -7.14
CA GLU A 74 6.99 -4.96 -7.59
C GLU A 74 6.57 -3.77 -8.48
N ASP A 75 7.40 -2.71 -8.51
CA ASP A 75 7.14 -1.52 -9.33
C ASP A 75 7.22 -1.80 -10.86
N SER A 76 7.68 -3.00 -11.25
CA SER A 76 7.77 -3.42 -12.66
C SER A 76 6.45 -3.99 -13.16
N HIS A 77 6.07 -3.61 -14.38
CA HIS A 77 4.92 -4.19 -15.05
C HIS A 77 5.20 -5.66 -15.41
N PRO A 78 4.23 -6.56 -15.23
CA PRO A 78 4.39 -7.95 -15.64
C PRO A 78 4.54 -8.04 -17.16
N ILE A 79 5.37 -8.97 -17.62
CA ILE A 79 5.47 -9.29 -19.05
C ILE A 79 4.13 -9.88 -19.49
N ALA A 80 3.45 -9.18 -20.39
CA ALA A 80 2.14 -9.56 -20.91
C ALA A 80 2.21 -9.82 -22.41
N VAL A 81 1.32 -10.65 -22.92
CA VAL A 81 1.22 -10.99 -24.35
C VAL A 81 -0.17 -10.69 -24.89
N THR A 82 -0.31 -10.67 -26.20
CA THR A 82 -1.58 -10.45 -26.89
C THR A 82 -2.02 -11.72 -27.62
N THR A 83 -3.30 -11.80 -28.00
CA THR A 83 -3.89 -13.00 -28.62
C THR A 83 -3.37 -13.32 -30.02
N ASP A 84 -2.62 -12.41 -30.64
CA ASP A 84 -1.97 -12.59 -31.93
C ASP A 84 -0.57 -13.21 -31.85
N MET A 85 -0.01 -13.37 -30.65
CA MET A 85 1.25 -14.12 -30.45
C MET A 85 1.03 -15.61 -30.65
N SER A 86 1.91 -16.27 -31.39
CA SER A 86 1.84 -17.73 -31.59
C SER A 86 2.25 -18.50 -30.33
N LEU A 87 1.77 -19.74 -30.18
CA LEU A 87 2.14 -20.60 -29.05
C LEU A 87 3.65 -20.89 -28.99
N ALA A 88 4.33 -20.95 -30.14
CA ALA A 88 5.77 -21.16 -30.20
C ALA A 88 6.55 -19.95 -29.67
N GLU A 89 6.13 -18.72 -30.04
CA GLU A 89 6.71 -17.48 -29.52
C GLU A 89 6.47 -17.35 -28.01
N LEU A 90 5.23 -17.63 -27.56
CA LEU A 90 4.88 -17.63 -26.14
C LEU A 90 5.74 -18.62 -25.35
N GLY A 91 5.90 -19.85 -25.84
CA GLY A 91 6.74 -20.86 -25.19
C GLY A 91 8.21 -20.46 -25.08
N ASN A 92 8.75 -19.78 -26.09
CA ASN A 92 10.12 -19.25 -26.06
C ASN A 92 10.24 -18.05 -25.10
N LEU A 93 9.25 -17.16 -25.08
CA LEU A 93 9.18 -16.03 -24.15
C LEU A 93 9.17 -16.53 -22.70
N MET A 94 8.27 -17.46 -22.39
CA MET A 94 8.15 -18.05 -21.05
C MET A 94 9.44 -18.72 -20.60
N ARG A 95 10.12 -19.45 -21.50
CA ARG A 95 11.39 -20.11 -21.18
C ARG A 95 12.53 -19.11 -20.95
N SER A 96 12.65 -18.10 -21.83
CA SER A 96 13.75 -17.12 -21.77
C SER A 96 13.67 -16.18 -20.57
N HIS A 97 12.47 -15.95 -20.05
CA HIS A 97 12.22 -15.08 -18.90
C HIS A 97 11.83 -15.88 -17.64
N GLU A 98 11.97 -17.21 -17.67
CA GLU A 98 11.63 -18.13 -16.57
C GLU A 98 10.19 -17.95 -16.02
N LEU A 99 9.25 -17.55 -16.88
CA LEU A 99 7.87 -17.27 -16.53
C LEU A 99 7.05 -18.56 -16.46
N LYS A 100 6.31 -18.73 -15.36
CA LYS A 100 5.35 -19.84 -15.20
C LYS A 100 3.94 -19.50 -15.65
N THR A 101 3.59 -18.22 -15.59
CA THR A 101 2.28 -17.68 -15.89
C THR A 101 2.45 -16.34 -16.59
N VAL A 102 1.66 -16.12 -17.64
CA VAL A 102 1.69 -14.89 -18.44
C VAL A 102 0.28 -14.34 -18.59
N PRO A 103 0.03 -13.06 -18.30
CA PRO A 103 -1.24 -12.41 -18.61
C PRO A 103 -1.40 -12.17 -20.11
N VAL A 104 -2.60 -12.45 -20.62
CA VAL A 104 -3.00 -12.19 -21.99
C VAL A 104 -3.89 -10.95 -22.01
N LEU A 105 -3.49 -9.94 -22.80
CA LEU A 105 -4.21 -8.68 -22.95
C LEU A 105 -4.84 -8.57 -24.34
N ASP A 106 -5.91 -7.79 -24.45
CA ASP A 106 -6.38 -7.32 -25.76
C ASP A 106 -5.59 -6.12 -26.28
N ARG A 107 -5.92 -5.64 -27.48
CA ARG A 107 -5.26 -4.49 -28.12
C ARG A 107 -5.48 -3.17 -27.36
N GLN A 108 -6.43 -3.13 -26.44
CA GLN A 108 -6.74 -1.99 -25.58
C GLN A 108 -6.06 -2.12 -24.21
N GLY A 109 -5.24 -3.15 -23.99
CA GLY A 109 -4.55 -3.40 -22.73
C GLY A 109 -5.42 -4.02 -21.64
N ARG A 110 -6.61 -4.52 -21.97
CA ARG A 110 -7.51 -5.15 -20.98
C ARG A 110 -7.13 -6.62 -20.82
N LEU A 111 -7.09 -7.07 -19.56
CA LEU A 111 -6.82 -8.47 -19.23
C LEU A 111 -7.93 -9.38 -19.77
N LEU A 112 -7.56 -10.29 -20.67
CA LEU A 112 -8.43 -11.34 -21.17
C LEU A 112 -8.33 -12.62 -20.33
N GLY A 113 -7.14 -12.92 -19.79
CA GLY A 113 -6.92 -14.11 -18.98
C GLY A 113 -5.43 -14.36 -18.69
N LEU A 114 -5.14 -15.57 -18.24
CA LEU A 114 -3.79 -16.05 -17.94
C LEU A 114 -3.52 -17.32 -18.75
N ILE A 115 -2.27 -17.49 -19.19
CA ILE A 115 -1.76 -18.76 -19.72
C ILE A 115 -0.62 -19.23 -18.82
N THR A 116 -0.63 -20.52 -18.49
CA THR A 116 0.42 -21.18 -17.71
C THR A 116 1.21 -22.15 -18.57
N ILE A 117 2.38 -22.59 -18.10
CA ILE A 117 3.16 -23.63 -18.79
C ILE A 117 2.33 -24.92 -18.98
N GLY A 118 1.41 -25.21 -18.06
CA GLY A 118 0.54 -26.39 -18.14
C GLY A 118 -0.44 -26.34 -19.31
N ASP A 119 -0.81 -25.15 -19.79
CA ASP A 119 -1.70 -24.97 -20.94
C ASP A 119 -0.97 -25.16 -22.28
N LEU A 120 0.37 -25.19 -22.26
CA LEU A 120 1.23 -25.39 -23.44
C LEU A 120 1.72 -26.84 -23.60
N ALA A 121 1.39 -27.73 -22.65
CA ALA A 121 1.86 -29.12 -22.58
C ALA A 121 1.00 -30.10 -23.39
#